data_AF-A0A519M754-F1
#
_entry.id   AF-A0A519M754-F1
#
_cell.length_a   1.000
_cell.length_b   1.000
_cell.length_c   1.000
_cell.angle_alpha   90.00
_cell.angle_beta   90.00
_cell.angle_gamma   90.00
#
_symmetry.space_group_name_H-M   'P 1'
#
loop_
_entity.id
_entity.type
_entity.pdbx_description
1 polymer ?
#
loop_
_entity_poly.entity_id
_entity_poly.type
_entity_poly.pdbx_seq_one_letter_code
_entity_poly.pdbx_strand_id
1 'polypeptide(L)'
;MSLPRSRFVSCLLASAFVLAAPAVSWAQQTFPDRPVKLVVPFAPGGATDILGRLLATAMGERLGQPMVVENRPGAGTVVAASL
;
A
#
# COMPACT_ATOMS: atom_id res chain seq x y z
N MET A 1 40.64 -30.55 -18.07
CA MET A 1 40.23 -30.33 -16.67
C MET A 1 38.79 -30.81 -16.52
N SER A 2 38.58 -32.05 -16.09
CA SER A 2 37.25 -32.65 -15.91
C SER A 2 36.65 -32.17 -14.58
N LEU A 3 35.61 -31.36 -14.64
CA LEU A 3 34.90 -30.92 -13.44
C LEU A 3 34.24 -32.14 -12.76
N PRO A 4 34.38 -32.32 -11.43
CA PRO A 4 33.76 -33.43 -10.72
C PRO A 4 32.24 -33.32 -10.78
N ARG A 5 31.57 -34.45 -11.02
CA ARG A 5 30.09 -34.53 -11.19
C ARG A 5 29.32 -33.85 -10.07
N SER A 6 29.83 -33.89 -8.83
CA SER A 6 29.26 -33.23 -7.65
C SER A 6 29.23 -31.70 -7.75
N ARG A 7 30.21 -31.09 -8.40
CA ARG A 7 30.24 -29.64 -8.65
C ARG A 7 29.26 -29.23 -9.74
N PHE A 8 29.09 -30.08 -10.75
CA PHE A 8 28.11 -29.84 -11.80
C PHE A 8 26.68 -29.86 -11.24
N VAL A 9 26.36 -30.84 -10.40
CA VAL A 9 25.06 -30.94 -9.70
C VAL A 9 24.83 -29.75 -8.76
N SER A 10 25.86 -29.33 -8.02
CA SER A 10 25.75 -28.18 -7.11
C SER A 10 25.49 -26.86 -7.86
N CYS A 11 26.17 -26.63 -8.98
CA CYS A 11 25.92 -25.46 -9.83
C CYS A 11 24.51 -25.47 -10.44
N LEU A 12 24.00 -26.65 -10.81
CA LEU A 12 22.65 -26.79 -11.38
C LEU A 12 21.55 -26.51 -10.35
N LEU A 13 21.76 -26.93 -9.10
CA LEU A 13 20.84 -26.63 -8.00
C LEU A 13 20.87 -25.15 -7.61
N ALA A 14 22.06 -24.54 -7.60
CA ALA A 14 22.21 -23.11 -7.31
C ALA A 14 21.55 -22.24 -8.39
N SER A 15 21.69 -22.59 -9.68
CA SER A 15 21.02 -21.86 -10.75
C SER A 15 19.50 -22.01 -10.70
N ALA A 16 18.98 -23.21 -10.40
CA ALA A 16 17.55 -23.42 -10.20
C ALA A 16 16.99 -22.56 -9.06
N PHE A 17 17.74 -22.40 -7.96
CA PHE A 17 17.33 -21.57 -6.83
C PHE A 17 17.30 -20.07 -7.18
N VAL A 18 18.27 -19.58 -7.95
CA VAL A 18 18.31 -18.17 -8.42
C VAL A 18 17.18 -17.86 -9.39
N LEU A 19 16.83 -18.79 -10.29
CA LEU A 19 15.70 -18.61 -11.20
C LEU A 19 14.32 -18.68 -10.51
N ALA A 20 14.22 -19.35 -9.35
CA ALA A 20 12.98 -19.43 -8.58
C ALA A 20 12.75 -18.21 -7.65
N ALA A 21 13.78 -17.40 -7.39
CA ALA A 21 13.70 -16.24 -6.50
C ALA A 21 12.64 -15.17 -6.87
N PRO A 22 12.35 -14.86 -8.14
CA PRO A 22 11.35 -13.84 -8.49
C PRO A 22 9.91 -14.23 -8.15
N ALA A 23 9.61 -15.53 -8.02
CA ALA A 23 8.26 -15.99 -7.69
C ALA A 23 7.85 -15.70 -6.23
N VAL A 24 8.81 -15.34 -5.37
CA VAL A 24 8.57 -15.03 -3.94
C VAL A 24 8.37 -13.52 -3.72
N SER A 25 8.55 -12.66 -4.75
CA SER A 25 8.42 -11.22 -4.61
C SER A 25 6.97 -10.71 -4.72
N TRP A 26 6.01 -11.38 -4.07
CA TRP A 26 4.62 -10.91 -3.89
C TRP A 26 4.46 -10.04 -2.63
N ALA A 27 5.48 -9.27 -2.27
CA ALA A 27 5.45 -8.41 -1.09
C ALA A 27 4.75 -7.06 -1.35
N GLN A 28 4.45 -6.71 -2.61
CA GLN A 28 3.63 -5.54 -2.91
C GLN A 28 2.16 -5.98 -3.02
N GLN A 29 1.43 -5.94 -1.90
CA GLN A 29 -0.02 -5.97 -1.98
C GLN A 29 -0.48 -4.80 -2.85
N THR A 30 -1.40 -5.07 -3.79
CA THR A 30 -1.99 -4.02 -4.62
C THR A 30 -2.65 -3.00 -3.71
N PHE A 31 -2.20 -1.75 -3.78
CA PHE A 31 -2.82 -0.69 -3.00
C PHE A 31 -4.24 -0.42 -3.50
N PRO A 32 -5.22 -0.17 -2.61
CA PRO A 32 -5.18 -0.37 -1.15
C PRO A 32 -5.55 -1.81 -0.74
N ASP A 33 -4.87 -2.32 0.28
CA ASP A 33 -5.08 -3.63 0.90
C ASP A 33 -5.96 -3.56 2.16
N ARG A 34 -6.25 -2.33 2.63
CA ARG A 34 -7.04 -2.02 3.82
C ARG A 34 -7.80 -0.70 3.64
N PRO A 35 -8.80 -0.42 4.49
CA PRO A 35 -9.50 0.86 4.49
C PRO A 35 -8.54 2.05 4.57
N VAL A 36 -8.78 3.09 3.76
CA VAL A 36 -7.96 4.30 3.70
C VAL A 36 -8.61 5.40 4.54
N LYS A 37 -7.82 6.10 5.35
CA LYS A 37 -8.30 7.26 6.12
C LYS A 37 -8.12 8.53 5.31
N LEU A 38 -9.21 9.28 5.12
CA LEU A 38 -9.18 10.63 4.57
C LEU A 38 -9.25 11.63 5.72
N VAL A 39 -8.10 12.23 6.07
CA VAL A 39 -8.03 13.22 7.14
C VAL A 39 -8.50 14.57 6.61
N VAL A 40 -9.49 15.16 7.29
CA VAL A 40 -10.02 16.50 6.97
C VAL A 40 -9.61 17.47 8.09
N PRO A 41 -8.87 18.55 7.79
CA PRO A 41 -8.30 19.44 8.81
C PRO A 41 -9.29 20.48 9.36
N PHE A 42 -10.58 20.26 9.17
CA PHE A 42 -11.66 21.17 9.53
C PHE A 42 -12.76 20.45 10.32
N ALA A 43 -13.61 21.24 10.99
CA ALA A 43 -14.74 20.73 11.73
C ALA A 43 -15.73 19.96 10.83
N PRO A 44 -16.43 18.93 11.36
CA PRO A 44 -17.46 18.21 10.62
C PRO A 44 -18.57 19.14 10.11
N GLY A 45 -19.14 18.83 8.94
CA GLY A 45 -20.25 19.58 8.34
C GLY A 45 -19.87 20.86 7.58
N GLY A 46 -18.59 21.27 7.60
CA GLY A 46 -18.09 22.35 6.75
C GLY A 46 -17.92 21.94 5.28
N ALA A 47 -17.69 22.91 4.40
CA ALA A 47 -17.53 22.67 2.96
C ALA A 47 -16.45 21.61 2.64
N THR A 48 -15.31 21.64 3.33
CA THR A 48 -14.22 20.66 3.14
C THR A 48 -14.59 19.26 3.62
N ASP A 49 -15.39 19.13 4.69
CA ASP A 49 -15.87 17.82 5.17
C ASP A 49 -16.90 17.22 4.20
N ILE A 50 -17.84 18.03 3.72
CA ILE A 50 -18.84 17.60 2.73
C ILE A 50 -18.15 17.13 1.44
N LEU A 51 -17.20 17.92 0.93
CA LEU A 51 -16.42 17.53 -0.25
C LEU A 51 -15.59 16.27 0.01
N GLY A 52 -14.97 16.16 1.19
CA GLY A 52 -14.20 14.98 1.59
C GLY A 52 -15.05 13.71 1.62
N ARG A 53 -16.29 13.78 2.11
CA ARG A 53 -17.23 12.66 2.12
C ARG A 53 -17.64 12.25 0.71
N LEU A 54 -17.92 13.20 -0.18
CA LEU A 54 -18.21 12.91 -1.59
C LEU A 54 -17.02 12.22 -2.27
N LEU A 55 -15.81 12.70 -2.02
CA LEU A 55 -14.58 12.10 -2.56
C LEU A 55 -14.36 10.69 -2.01
N ALA A 56 -14.55 10.48 -0.70
CA ALA A 56 -14.40 9.19 -0.06
C ALA A 56 -15.34 8.13 -0.65
N THR A 57 -16.59 8.49 -0.95
CA THR A 57 -17.53 7.58 -1.64
C THR A 57 -17.02 7.23 -3.04
N ALA A 58 -16.74 8.22 -3.89
CA ALA A 58 -16.33 7.98 -5.27
C ALA A 58 -15.00 7.21 -5.39
N MET A 59 -14.05 7.51 -4.50
CA MET A 59 -12.78 6.81 -4.49
C MET A 59 -12.88 5.42 -3.87
N GLY A 60 -13.74 5.22 -2.88
CA GLY A 60 -13.98 3.91 -2.30
C GLY A 60 -14.55 2.92 -3.33
N GLU A 61 -15.46 3.39 -4.18
CA GLU A 61 -15.99 2.61 -5.32
C GLU A 61 -14.90 2.26 -6.34
N ARG A 62 -14.02 3.22 -6.65
CA ARG A 62 -12.93 3.03 -7.62
C ARG A 62 -11.81 2.12 -7.11
N LEU A 63 -11.48 2.21 -5.83
CA LEU A 63 -10.37 1.48 -5.22
C LEU A 63 -10.79 0.11 -4.67
N GLY A 64 -12.10 -0.16 -4.55
CA GLY A 64 -12.61 -1.40 -3.97
C GLY A 64 -12.34 -1.55 -2.47
N GLN A 65 -11.91 -0.47 -1.81
CA GLN A 65 -11.70 -0.40 -0.37
C GLN A 65 -12.41 0.81 0.21
N PRO A 66 -13.01 0.72 1.40
CA PRO A 66 -13.70 1.84 2.01
C PRO A 66 -12.73 2.98 2.35
N MET A 67 -13.16 4.21 2.11
CA MET A 67 -12.49 5.41 2.61
C MET A 67 -13.23 5.97 3.81
N VAL A 68 -12.52 6.18 4.92
CA VAL A 68 -13.08 6.66 6.18
C VAL A 68 -12.66 8.11 6.41
N VAL A 69 -13.63 9.02 6.47
CA VAL A 69 -13.37 10.44 6.76
C VAL A 69 -13.11 10.64 8.25
N GLU A 70 -11.96 11.25 8.60
CA GLU A 70 -11.57 11.55 9.97
C GLU A 70 -11.29 13.05 10.12
N ASN A 71 -12.14 13.76 10.88
CA ASN A 71 -11.96 15.19 11.10
C ASN A 71 -10.93 15.45 12.21
N ARG A 72 -9.87 16.19 11.88
CA ARG A 72 -8.77 16.55 12.78
C ARG A 72 -8.52 18.06 12.76
N PRO A 73 -9.47 18.89 13.25
CA PRO A 73 -9.30 20.32 13.31
C PRO A 73 -8.28 20.74 14.37
N GLY A 74 -7.68 21.92 14.20
CA GLY A 74 -6.83 22.55 15.22
C GLY A 74 -5.59 23.21 14.64
N ALA A 75 -5.03 24.16 15.41
CA ALA A 75 -3.76 24.84 15.13
C ALA A 75 -3.61 25.31 13.66
N GLY A 76 -4.67 25.85 13.07
CA GLY A 76 -4.63 26.29 11.66
C GLY A 76 -4.29 25.16 10.68
N THR A 77 -4.87 23.97 10.87
CA THR A 77 -4.65 22.71 10.10
C THR A 77 -3.41 21.89 10.47
N VAL A 78 -2.51 22.41 11.31
CA VAL A 78 -1.25 21.74 11.66
C VAL A 78 -1.47 20.38 12.33
N VAL A 79 -2.52 20.23 13.15
CA VAL A 79 -2.84 18.95 13.83
C VAL A 79 -3.03 17.81 12.83
N ALA A 80 -3.71 18.06 11.72
CA ALA A 80 -3.94 17.08 10.68
C ALA A 80 -2.67 16.83 9.83
N ALA A 81 -1.89 17.88 9.58
CA ALA A 81 -0.67 17.79 8.78
C ALA A 81 0.44 16.97 9.47
N SER A 82 0.38 16.82 10.80
CA SER A 82 1.36 16.09 11.60
C SER A 82 1.04 14.61 11.86
N LEU A 83 0.03 14.03 11.18
CA LEU A 83 -0.37 12.62 11.30
C LEU A 83 0.35 11.73 10.30
#